data_AF-K6YVU4-F1
#
_entry.id   AF-K6YVU4-F1
#
_cell.length_a   1.000
_cell.length_b   1.000
_cell.length_c   1.000
_cell.angle_alpha   90.00
_cell.angle_beta   90.00
_cell.angle_gamma   90.00
#
_symmetry.space_group_name_H-M   'P 1'
#
loop_
_entity.id
_entity.type
_entity.pdbx_description
1 polymer ?
#
loop_
_entity_poly.entity_id
_entity_poly.type
_entity_poly.pdbx_seq_one_letter_code
_entity_poly.pdbx_strand_id
1 'polypeptide(L)'
;MNRQHFNEQFLGMCEYFGKDHSESVIQIYWNALKTISDDEFTKAVTDSVMKSTFFPRVAELMKSVPKLEPMLIEDKGGLTWCYNTQRLMDKYGPNAKRAAA
;
A
#
# COMPACT_ATOMS: atom_id res chain seq x y z
N MET A 1 -12.64 2.05 -4.23
CA MET A 1 -13.50 1.27 -5.14
C MET A 1 -14.89 1.09 -4.53
N ASN A 2 -15.97 1.15 -5.32
CA ASN A 2 -17.33 0.86 -4.84
C ASN A 2 -17.60 -0.65 -4.92
N ARG A 3 -18.30 -1.23 -3.93
CA ARG A 3 -18.58 -2.66 -3.85
C ARG A 3 -19.46 -3.16 -5.00
N GLN A 4 -20.43 -2.36 -5.45
CA GLN A 4 -21.26 -2.72 -6.62
C GLN A 4 -20.42 -2.85 -7.89
N HIS A 5 -19.57 -1.87 -8.15
CA HIS A 5 -18.73 -1.86 -9.34
C HIS A 5 -17.69 -2.98 -9.32
N PHE A 6 -17.10 -3.25 -8.15
CA PHE A 6 -16.24 -4.42 -7.95
C PHE A 6 -16.96 -5.73 -8.30
N ASN A 7 -18.20 -5.91 -7.84
CA ASN A 7 -18.97 -7.11 -8.13
C ASN A 7 -19.24 -7.27 -9.62
N GLU A 8 -19.65 -6.20 -10.32
CA GLU A 8 -19.89 -6.23 -11.77
C GLU A 8 -18.64 -6.67 -12.53
N GLN A 9 -17.50 -6.07 -12.24
CA GLN A 9 -16.23 -6.39 -12.88
C GLN A 9 -15.72 -7.79 -12.51
N PHE A 10 -15.88 -8.21 -11.25
CA PHE A 10 -15.49 -9.53 -10.79
C PHE A 10 -16.35 -10.64 -11.43
N LEU A 11 -17.65 -10.41 -11.59
CA LEU A 11 -18.57 -11.31 -12.27
C LEU A 11 -18.22 -11.42 -13.76
N GLY A 12 -17.96 -10.30 -14.43
CA GLY A 12 -17.51 -10.30 -15.83
C GLY A 12 -16.19 -11.07 -16.01
N MET A 13 -15.27 -10.96 -15.06
CA MET A 13 -14.04 -11.75 -15.05
C MET A 13 -14.32 -13.25 -14.83
N CYS A 14 -15.23 -13.61 -13.93
CA CYS A 14 -15.63 -15.01 -13.72
C CYS A 14 -16.26 -15.62 -14.96
N GLU A 15 -17.11 -14.87 -15.66
CA GLU A 15 -17.73 -15.27 -16.92
C GLU A 15 -16.68 -15.51 -18.01
N TYR A 16 -15.73 -14.58 -18.18
CA TYR A 16 -14.65 -14.71 -19.16
C TYR A 16 -13.81 -15.98 -18.97
N PHE A 17 -13.49 -16.32 -17.72
CA PHE A 17 -12.68 -17.49 -17.38
C PHE A 17 -13.50 -18.77 -17.14
N GLY A 18 -14.84 -18.71 -17.30
CA GLY A 18 -15.73 -19.85 -17.04
C GLY A 18 -15.62 -20.40 -15.62
N LYS A 19 -15.47 -19.52 -14.62
CA LYS A 19 -15.34 -19.90 -13.21
C LYS A 19 -16.63 -19.63 -12.44
N ASP A 20 -17.03 -20.60 -11.64
CA ASP A 20 -18.07 -20.40 -10.63
C ASP A 20 -17.60 -19.41 -9.58
N HIS A 21 -18.48 -18.46 -9.26
CA HIS A 21 -18.30 -17.52 -8.18
C HIS A 21 -19.20 -17.91 -7.01
N SER A 22 -18.63 -17.99 -5.81
CA SER A 22 -19.41 -18.06 -4.58
C SER A 22 -19.33 -16.73 -3.84
N GLU A 23 -20.36 -16.42 -3.06
CA GLU A 23 -20.40 -15.23 -2.20
C GLU A 23 -19.13 -15.12 -1.33
N SER A 24 -18.64 -16.26 -0.83
CA SER A 24 -17.43 -16.35 -0.01
C SER A 24 -16.17 -15.93 -0.78
N VAL A 25 -16.04 -16.34 -2.04
CA VAL A 25 -14.90 -15.98 -2.89
C VAL A 25 -14.93 -14.49 -3.20
N ILE A 26 -16.10 -13.95 -3.55
CA ILE A 26 -16.29 -12.52 -3.79
C ILE A 26 -15.88 -11.72 -2.55
N GLN A 27 -16.32 -12.17 -1.37
CA GLN A 27 -15.98 -11.51 -0.10
C GLN A 27 -14.48 -11.54 0.21
N ILE A 28 -13.79 -12.65 -0.08
CA ILE A 28 -12.33 -12.77 0.09
C ILE A 28 -11.60 -11.80 -0.83
N TYR A 29 -11.96 -11.77 -2.11
CA TYR A 29 -11.33 -10.85 -3.07
C TYR A 29 -11.63 -9.39 -2.72
N TRP A 30 -12.87 -9.07 -2.35
CA TRP A 30 -13.24 -7.74 -1.88
C TRP A 30 -12.41 -7.31 -0.67
N ASN A 31 -12.27 -8.17 0.34
CA ASN A 31 -11.50 -7.84 1.53
C ASN A 31 -10.02 -7.56 1.23
N ALA A 32 -9.45 -8.22 0.23
CA ALA A 32 -8.06 -8.03 -0.18
C ALA A 32 -7.87 -6.83 -1.12
N LEU A 33 -8.87 -6.48 -1.94
CA LEU A 33 -8.77 -5.46 -2.98
C LEU A 33 -9.56 -4.18 -2.64
N LYS A 34 -10.26 -4.09 -1.51
CA LYS A 34 -11.00 -2.88 -1.11
C LYS A 34 -10.11 -1.63 -0.98
N THR A 35 -8.80 -1.82 -0.77
CA THR A 35 -7.83 -0.73 -0.58
C THR A 35 -7.35 -0.12 -1.88
N ILE A 36 -7.62 -0.75 -3.04
CA ILE A 36 -7.17 -0.24 -4.34
C ILE A 36 -8.24 0.66 -4.97
N SER A 37 -7.79 1.55 -5.86
CA SER A 37 -8.70 2.41 -6.62
C SER A 37 -9.44 1.61 -7.70
N ASP A 38 -10.53 2.18 -8.19
CA ASP A 38 -11.39 1.57 -9.19
C ASP A 38 -10.67 1.41 -10.55
N ASP A 39 -9.95 2.47 -10.96
CA ASP A 39 -9.08 2.47 -12.13
C ASP A 39 -7.98 1.41 -12.06
N GLU A 40 -7.31 1.28 -10.90
CA GLU A 40 -6.27 0.26 -10.71
C GLU A 40 -6.82 -1.16 -10.81
N PHE A 41 -8.00 -1.41 -10.23
CA PHE A 41 -8.64 -2.71 -10.33
C PHE A 41 -9.03 -3.04 -11.76
N THR A 42 -9.64 -2.09 -12.48
CA THR A 42 -10.03 -2.25 -13.88
C THR A 42 -8.83 -2.57 -14.77
N LYS A 43 -7.72 -1.86 -14.54
CA LYS A 43 -6.45 -2.11 -15.22
C LYS A 43 -5.89 -3.50 -14.90
N ALA A 44 -5.93 -3.91 -13.63
CA ALA A 44 -5.49 -5.24 -13.18
C ALA A 44 -6.26 -6.38 -13.88
N VAL A 45 -7.59 -6.24 -13.95
CA VAL A 45 -8.46 -7.22 -14.58
C VAL A 45 -8.21 -7.27 -16.08
N THR A 46 -8.13 -6.11 -16.74
CA THR A 46 -7.86 -6.03 -18.19
C THR A 46 -6.49 -6.65 -18.54
N ASP A 47 -5.46 -6.33 -17.75
CA ASP A 47 -4.12 -6.88 -17.95
C ASP A 47 -4.09 -8.40 -17.74
N SER A 48 -4.82 -8.91 -16.75
CA SER A 48 -4.96 -10.35 -16.53
C SER A 48 -5.70 -11.04 -17.67
N VAL A 49 -6.77 -10.44 -18.19
CA VAL A 49 -7.52 -10.98 -19.34
C VAL A 49 -6.65 -11.05 -20.59
N MET A 50 -5.81 -10.03 -20.82
CA MET A 50 -4.91 -9.98 -21.97
C MET A 50 -3.71 -10.92 -21.86
N LYS A 51 -3.15 -11.10 -20.66
CA LYS A 51 -1.87 -11.80 -20.47
C LYS A 51 -1.97 -13.21 -19.89
N SER A 52 -3.04 -13.53 -19.17
CA SER A 52 -3.18 -14.80 -18.48
C SER A 52 -4.31 -15.65 -19.05
N THR A 53 -4.01 -16.93 -19.28
CA THR A 53 -5.00 -17.95 -19.64
C THR A 53 -5.78 -18.46 -18.43
N PHE A 54 -5.31 -18.14 -17.22
CA PHE A 54 -5.87 -18.63 -15.95
C PHE A 54 -6.52 -17.50 -15.16
N PHE A 55 -7.54 -17.87 -14.38
CA PHE A 55 -8.21 -16.94 -13.48
C PHE A 55 -7.22 -16.29 -12.51
N PRO A 56 -7.18 -14.95 -12.44
CA PRO A 56 -6.18 -14.27 -11.63
C PRO A 56 -6.37 -14.52 -10.15
N ARG A 57 -5.25 -14.80 -9.48
CA ARG A 57 -5.19 -14.78 -8.02
C ARG A 57 -5.16 -13.33 -7.55
N VAL A 58 -5.64 -13.08 -6.33
CA VAL A 58 -5.53 -11.77 -5.66
C VAL A 58 -4.12 -11.19 -5.76
N ALA A 59 -3.08 -12.01 -5.58
CA ALA A 59 -1.69 -11.59 -5.68
C ALA A 59 -1.31 -11.07 -7.09
N GLU A 60 -1.86 -11.65 -8.15
CA GLU A 60 -1.62 -11.20 -9.52
C GLU A 60 -2.29 -9.84 -9.77
N LEU A 61 -3.53 -9.67 -9.28
CA LEU A 61 -4.23 -8.39 -9.37
C LEU A 61 -3.48 -7.29 -8.62
N MET A 62 -2.94 -7.62 -7.44
CA MET A 62 -2.14 -6.71 -6.61
C MET A 62 -0.77 -6.35 -7.20
N LYS A 63 -0.21 -7.15 -8.13
CA LYS A 63 1.07 -6.81 -8.79
C LYS A 63 0.95 -5.60 -9.73
N SER A 64 -0.24 -5.43 -10.31
CA SER A 64 -0.51 -4.33 -11.24
C SER A 64 -0.70 -2.98 -10.53
N VAL A 65 -0.96 -3.04 -9.22
CA VAL A 65 -1.06 -1.87 -8.35
C VAL A 65 0.37 -1.39 -8.11
N PRO A 66 0.68 -0.10 -8.37
CA PRO A 66 1.94 0.46 -7.94
C PRO A 66 2.02 0.26 -6.43
N LYS A 67 2.91 -0.64 -5.99
CA LYS A 67 3.25 -0.70 -4.57
C LYS A 67 3.67 0.72 -4.23
N LEU A 68 2.92 1.37 -3.35
CA LEU A 68 3.50 2.41 -2.52
C LEU A 68 4.73 1.74 -1.95
N GLU A 69 5.90 2.09 -2.49
CA GLU A 69 7.16 1.75 -1.84
C GLU A 69 6.92 2.03 -0.36
N PRO A 70 7.23 1.09 0.54
CA PRO A 70 7.12 1.39 1.96
C PRO A 70 7.83 2.71 2.13
N MET A 71 7.05 3.76 2.38
CA MET A 71 7.55 5.12 2.51
C MET A 71 8.68 4.92 3.49
N LEU A 72 9.93 5.06 3.01
CA LEU A 72 11.07 4.92 3.88
C LEU A 72 10.70 5.85 5.02
N ILE A 73 10.37 5.28 6.17
CA ILE A 73 10.42 6.01 7.41
C ILE A 73 11.92 6.20 7.48
N GLU A 74 12.41 7.27 6.84
CA GLU A 74 13.71 7.82 7.10
C GLU A 74 13.77 7.78 8.61
N ASP A 75 14.74 7.02 9.10
CA ASP A 75 15.00 6.92 10.51
C ASP A 75 15.25 8.35 11.01
N LYS A 76 14.18 9.01 11.44
CA LYS A 76 14.23 10.24 12.24
C LYS A 76 14.69 9.92 13.66
N GLY A 77 15.28 8.73 13.88
CA GLY A 77 16.09 8.39 15.05
C GLY A 77 17.41 9.14 15.06
N GLY A 78 17.81 9.74 13.94
CA GLY A 78 18.74 10.87 13.95
C GLY A 78 18.06 12.11 14.52
N LEU A 79 18.06 12.27 15.84
CA LEU A 79 17.90 13.57 16.52
C LEU A 79 19.02 14.51 16.02
N THR A 80 18.89 15.04 14.81
CA THR A 80 19.69 16.16 14.34
C THR A 80 19.07 17.38 15.01
N TRP A 81 19.58 17.68 16.20
CA TRP A 81 19.31 18.93 16.88
C TRP A 81 19.56 20.06 15.89
N CYS A 82 18.56 20.90 15.62
CA CYS A 82 18.82 22.08 14.80
C CYS A 82 19.94 22.90 15.46
N TYR A 83 20.79 23.53 14.66
CA TYR A 83 22.00 24.21 15.12
C TYR A 83 21.77 25.14 16.32
N ASN A 84 20.60 25.76 16.38
CA ASN A 84 20.23 26.65 17.48
C ASN A 84 19.98 25.91 18.80
N THR A 85 19.37 24.72 18.76
CA THR A 85 19.09 23.91 19.95
C THR A 85 20.36 23.28 20.51
N GLN A 86 21.31 22.86 19.64
CA GLN A 86 22.63 22.40 20.08
C GLN A 86 23.39 23.51 20.82
N ARG A 87 23.40 24.74 20.29
CA ARG A 87 24.04 25.89 20.97
C ARG A 87 23.40 26.22 22.33
N LEU A 88 22.08 26.08 22.45
CA LEU A 88 21.39 26.29 23.72
C LEU A 88 21.73 25.20 24.74
N MET A 89 21.81 23.94 24.30
CA MET A 89 22.26 22.81 25.11
C MET A 89 23.72 22.96 25.56
N ASP A 90 24.62 23.42 24.69
CA ASP A 90 26.03 23.66 25.05
C ASP A 90 26.17 24.82 26.06
N LYS A 91 25.35 25.87 25.93
CA LYS A 91 25.43 27.06 26.80
C LYS A 91 24.78 26.86 28.17
N TYR A 92 23.67 26.14 28.24
CA TYR A 92 22.86 26.02 29.46
C TYR A 92 22.68 24.59 29.96
N GLY A 93 23.23 23.61 29.25
CA GLY A 93 23.14 22.21 29.65
C GLY A 93 23.90 21.91 30.94
N PRO A 94 23.54 20.84 31.65
CA PRO A 94 24.14 20.48 32.93
C PRO A 94 25.65 20.19 32.87
N ASN A 95 26.20 19.91 31.68
CA ASN A 95 27.62 19.68 31.45
C ASN A 95 28.43 20.96 31.22
N ALA A 96 27.82 22.12 30.97
CA ALA A 96 28.52 23.38 30.72
C ALA A 96 29.39 23.83 31.92
N LYS A 97 29.10 23.34 33.12
CA LYS A 97 29.86 23.63 34.35
C LYS A 97 31.11 22.78 34.55
N ARG A 98 31.35 21.73 33.74
CA ARG A 98 32.51 20.84 33.90
C ARG A 98 33.78 21.28 33.16
N ALA A 99 33.70 22.29 32.29
CA ALA A 99 34.84 22.79 31.53
C ALA A 99 35.54 24.02 32.17
N ALA A 100 35.14 24.42 33.38
CA ALA A 100 35.69 25.58 34.10
C ALA A 100 36.23 25.21 35.50
N ALA A 101 36.74 23.99 35.66
CA ALA A 101 37.46 23.53 36.85
C ALA A 101 38.85 23.01 36.45
#